data_AF-A0A6G4V112-F1
#
_entry.id   AF-A0A6G4V112-F1
#
_cell.length_a   1.000
_cell.length_b   1.000
_cell.length_c   1.000
_cell.angle_alpha   90.00
_cell.angle_beta   90.00
_cell.angle_gamma   90.00
#
_symmetry.space_group_name_H-M   'P 1'
#
loop_
_entity.id
_entity.type
_entity.pdbx_description
1 polymer ?
#
loop_
_entity_poly.entity_id
_entity_poly.type
_entity_poly.pdbx_seq_one_letter_code
_entity_poly.pdbx_strand_id
1 'polypeptide(L)' 'MKGVEQQFLVAEDTEIWGYGDICGDTNTGEGGQGGIECTEAELETAAKKGFSAEVVISNGIATTIRDDH' A
#
# COMPACT_ATOMS: atom_id res chain seq x y z
N MET A 1 1.54 -11.53 -8.58
CA MET A 1 2.69 -11.50 -9.52
C MET A 1 3.47 -10.24 -9.22
N LYS A 2 4.76 -10.31 -8.86
CA LYS A 2 5.60 -9.11 -8.71
C LYS A 2 6.04 -8.62 -10.09
N GLY A 3 6.06 -7.30 -10.32
CA GLY A 3 6.57 -6.68 -11.56
C GLY A 3 5.59 -6.62 -12.74
N VAL A 4 4.30 -6.89 -12.52
CA VAL A 4 3.23 -6.67 -13.52
C VAL A 4 2.36 -5.53 -13.03
N GLU A 5 2.13 -4.51 -13.88
CA GLU A 5 1.18 -3.44 -13.56
C GLU A 5 -0.22 -4.03 -13.38
N GLN A 6 -0.90 -3.66 -12.30
CA GLN A 6 -2.24 -4.12 -11.96
C GLN A 6 -3.13 -2.93 -11.67
N GLN A 7 -4.42 -3.06 -12.01
CA GLN A 7 -5.47 -2.11 -11.64
C GLN A 7 -6.45 -2.81 -10.70
N PHE A 8 -6.86 -2.12 -9.64
CA PHE A 8 -7.84 -2.59 -8.68
C PHE A 8 -8.72 -1.42 -8.23
N LEU A 9 -9.90 -1.74 -7.68
CA LEU A 9 -10.77 -0.74 -7.05
C LEU A 9 -10.33 -0.53 -5.61
N VAL A 10 -10.37 0.71 -5.15
CA VAL A 10 -10.15 1.10 -3.75
C VAL A 10 -11.50 1.53 -3.18
N ALA A 11 -11.80 1.11 -1.97
CA ALA A 11 -12.96 1.57 -1.19
C ALA A 11 -12.51 2.48 -0.05
N GLU A 12 -13.43 3.28 0.50
CA GLU A 12 -13.15 4.19 1.62
C GLU A 12 -12.65 3.46 2.87
N ASP A 13 -12.99 2.17 3.04
CA ASP A 13 -12.57 1.30 4.13
C ASP A 13 -11.33 0.45 3.81
N THR A 14 -10.64 0.74 2.70
CA THR A 14 -9.37 0.06 2.38
C THR A 14 -8.31 0.45 3.41
N GLU A 15 -7.75 -0.54 4.08
CA GLU A 15 -6.64 -0.31 4.99
C GLU A 15 -5.33 -0.11 4.20
N ILE A 16 -4.68 1.04 4.36
CA ILE A 16 -3.45 1.38 3.65
C ILE A 16 -2.33 1.51 4.65
N TRP A 17 -1.29 0.68 4.52
CA TRP A 17 -0.16 0.64 5.46
C TRP A 17 1.15 0.99 4.75
N GLY A 18 1.79 2.05 5.21
CA GLY A 18 3.04 2.56 4.67
C GLY A 18 4.25 2.14 5.50
N TYR A 19 5.28 1.77 4.75
CA TYR A 19 6.61 1.42 5.23
C TYR A 19 7.68 2.25 4.51
N GLY A 20 7.30 3.42 3.98
CA GLY A 20 8.19 4.39 3.33
C GLY A 20 7.84 4.73 1.88
N ASP A 21 7.23 3.81 1.12
CA ASP A 21 6.91 4.03 -0.30
C ASP A 21 5.57 4.75 -0.46
N ILE A 22 4.53 4.35 0.29
CA ILE A 22 3.26 5.09 0.36
C ILE A 22 3.39 6.29 1.30
N CYS A 23 3.68 6.01 2.57
CA CYS A 23 3.90 7.01 3.61
C CYS A 23 4.77 6.41 4.74
N GLY A 24 5.19 7.24 5.68
CA GLY A 24 6.05 6.81 6.79
C GLY A 24 7.53 6.69 6.40
N ASP A 25 8.29 5.96 7.20
CA ASP A 25 9.74 5.76 7.04
C ASP A 25 10.06 4.27 6.89
N THR A 26 11.16 3.94 6.21
CA THR A 26 11.64 2.55 5.99
C THR A 26 11.99 1.77 7.26
N ASN A 27 11.91 2.40 8.43
CA ASN A 27 12.16 1.77 9.73
C ASN A 27 10.91 1.14 10.37
N THR A 28 9.78 1.13 9.67
CA THR A 28 8.50 0.58 10.18
C THR A 28 8.16 -0.83 9.69
N GLY A 29 9.06 -1.46 8.90
CA GLY A 29 8.90 -2.79 8.29
C GLY A 29 8.81 -3.99 9.25
N GLU A 30 8.76 -5.21 8.69
CA GLU A 30 8.67 -6.45 9.46
C GLU A 30 9.92 -6.62 10.37
N GLY A 31 9.76 -6.34 11.68
CA GLY A 31 10.85 -6.26 12.67
C GLY A 31 11.07 -4.86 13.31
N GLY A 32 10.34 -3.83 12.87
CA GLY A 32 10.34 -2.46 13.41
C GLY A 32 9.05 -2.07 14.16
N GLN A 33 8.83 -0.76 14.36
CA GLN A 33 7.51 -0.24 14.77
C GLN A 33 6.58 -0.44 13.58
N GLY A 34 5.71 -1.45 13.62
CA GLY A 34 4.82 -1.79 12.49
C GLY A 34 4.27 -0.57 11.76
N GLY A 35 4.21 -0.66 10.43
CA GLY A 35 3.82 0.38 9.47
C GLY A 35 2.77 1.37 9.95
N ILE A 36 2.81 2.58 9.41
CA ILE A 36 1.80 3.58 9.76
C ILE A 36 0.61 3.49 8.80
N GLU A 37 -0.59 3.77 9.31
CA GLU A 37 -1.76 3.87 8.46
C GLU A 37 -1.66 5.15 7.61
N CYS A 38 -1.83 5.00 6.31
CA CYS A 38 -1.75 6.07 5.32
C CYS A 38 -3.13 6.46 4.81
N THR A 39 -3.18 7.63 4.18
CA THR A 39 -4.37 8.14 3.49
C THR A 39 -4.41 7.68 2.03
N GLU A 40 -5.61 7.67 1.45
CA GLU A 40 -5.81 7.40 0.01
C GLU A 40 -5.04 8.41 -0.86
N ALA A 41 -4.94 9.68 -0.43
CA ALA A 41 -4.19 10.71 -1.16
C ALA A 41 -2.68 10.43 -1.22
N GLU A 42 -2.11 9.85 -0.16
CA GLU A 42 -0.71 9.41 -0.14
C GLU A 42 -0.51 8.21 -1.06
N LEU A 43 -1.41 7.23 -1.01
CA LEU A 43 -1.44 6.09 -1.93
C LEU A 43 -1.48 6.54 -3.40
N GLU A 44 -2.37 7.46 -3.75
CA GLU A 44 -2.44 8.01 -5.11
C GLU A 44 -1.15 8.70 -5.54
N THR A 45 -0.51 9.42 -4.61
CA THR A 45 0.74 10.14 -4.87
C THR A 45 1.89 9.17 -5.09
N ALA A 46 1.97 8.09 -4.31
CA ALA A 46 2.94 7.01 -4.50
C ALA A 46 2.70 6.24 -5.81
N ALA A 47 1.44 5.91 -6.11
CA ALA A 47 1.04 5.22 -7.33
C ALA A 47 1.47 5.98 -8.59
N LYS A 48 1.41 7.32 -8.59
CA LYS A 48 1.89 8.17 -9.70
C LYS A 48 3.39 8.07 -9.94
N LYS A 49 4.19 7.74 -8.92
CA LYS A 49 5.64 7.51 -9.04
C LYS A 49 5.96 6.06 -9.43
N GLY A 50 5.02 5.15 -9.19
CA GLY A 50 5.20 3.71 -9.31
C GLY A 50 5.92 3.16 -8.07
N PHE A 51 5.35 2.13 -7.46
CA PHE A 51 5.91 1.42 -6.31
C PHE A 51 5.41 -0.03 -6.29
N SER A 52 6.05 -0.88 -5.49
CA SER A 52 5.60 -2.25 -5.26
C SER A 52 4.84 -2.35 -3.95
N ALA A 53 3.81 -3.19 -3.94
CA ALA A 53 2.92 -3.36 -2.79
C ALA A 53 2.40 -4.80 -2.73
N GLU A 54 2.11 -5.24 -1.52
CA GLU A 54 1.21 -6.36 -1.27
C GLU A 54 -0.23 -5.83 -1.22
N VAL A 55 -1.12 -6.45 -2.01
CA VAL A 55 -2.52 -6.06 -2.09
C VAL A 55 -3.40 -7.28 -1.83
N VAL A 56 -4.26 -7.17 -0.83
CA VAL A 56 -5.31 -8.16 -0.56
C VAL A 56 -6.59 -7.71 -1.27
N ILE A 57 -7.09 -8.56 -2.16
CA ILE A 57 -8.29 -8.28 -2.96
C ILE A 57 -9.42 -9.20 -2.51
N SER A 58 -10.59 -8.62 -2.25
CA SER A 58 -11.84 -9.33 -1.99
C SER A 58 -12.93 -8.78 -2.90
N ASN A 59 -13.63 -9.66 -3.62
CA ASN A 59 -14.69 -9.28 -4.57
C ASN A 59 -14.27 -8.22 -5.61
N GLY A 60 -12.99 -8.20 -6.01
CA GLY A 60 -12.45 -7.23 -6.96
C GLY A 60 -12.11 -5.85 -6.39
N ILE A 61 -12.23 -5.67 -5.07
CA ILE A 61 -11.89 -4.45 -4.34
C ILE A 61 -10.68 -4.75 -3.44
N ALA A 62 -9.71 -3.84 -3.41
CA ALA A 62 -8.61 -3.91 -2.46
C ALA A 62 -9.15 -3.66 -1.05
N THR A 63 -8.94 -4.60 -0.14
CA THR A 63 -9.31 -4.45 1.27
C THR A 63 -8.11 -4.01 2.11
N THR A 64 -6.90 -4.34 1.65
CA THR A 64 -5.66 -3.97 2.32
C THR A 64 -4.56 -3.76 1.30
N ILE A 65 -3.79 -2.68 1.46
CA ILE A 65 -2.62 -2.34 0.65
C ILE A 65 -1.46 -2.08 1.60
N ARG A 66 -0.32 -2.73 1.37
CA ARG A 66 0.88 -2.62 2.21
C ARG A 66 2.11 -2.46 1.34
N ASP A 67 3.03 -1.56 1.68
CA ASP A 67 4.35 -1.58 1.03
C ASP A 67 5.01 -2.95 1.27
N ASP A 68 5.74 -3.45 0.28
CA ASP A 68 6.36 -4.79 0.32
C ASP A 68 7.88 -4.76 0.55
N HIS A 69 8.35 -3.69 1.20
CA HIS A 69 9.76 -3.40 1.51
C HIS A 69 10.32 -4.21 2.69
#